data_AF-A0A519T812-F1
#
_entry.id   AF-A0A519T812-F1
#
_cell.length_a   1.000
_cell.length_b   1.000
_cell.length_c   1.000
_cell.angle_alpha   90.00
_cell.angle_beta   90.00
_cell.angle_gamma   90.00
#
_symmetry.space_group_name_H-M   'P 1'
#
loop_
_entity.id
_entity.type
_entity.pdbx_description
1 polymer ?
#
loop_
_entity_poly.entity_id
_entity_poly.type
_entity_poly.pdbx_seq_one_letter_code
_entity_poly.pdbx_strand_id
1 'polypeptide(L)'
;MIPVADYTAQVYDAKTLAATYVNVSGFQRATGTDSDLRITVTTDGFTLGPIAPAEVKSNTQVKLAGVSTGDGVKHLYEVSYKSPISVKVSTKDGAVLLDELIEATNTYAVGKTEAFGNPDGLAKFWAANQNAFLRQLDENSMKANMKLVTEYLDSKLGQRVITRNTSIIVVSDKKANYDEYPQAYEKALMGYKGLSDPARIADAQKQIVEAVALWNKALTESNPKDKKARIDEKVTAATLYNDAEANLWLNNFDEAERLLARLKLLDISRYNTMANELTTIVQDQRTRFNANKKS
;
A
#
# COMPACT_ATOMS: atom_id res chain seq x y z
N MET A 1 -12.81 16.21 41.13
CA MET A 1 -13.02 14.80 40.73
C MET A 1 -13.67 14.83 39.35
N ILE A 2 -13.10 14.14 38.36
CA ILE A 2 -13.70 14.09 37.01
C ILE A 2 -14.98 13.24 37.11
N PRO A 3 -16.14 13.74 36.66
CA PRO A 3 -17.37 12.95 36.62
C PRO A 3 -17.15 11.62 35.88
N VAL A 4 -17.53 10.52 36.53
CA VAL A 4 -17.46 9.17 35.94
C VAL A 4 -18.36 9.12 34.72
N ALA A 5 -17.84 8.60 33.61
CA ALA A 5 -18.63 8.41 32.41
C ALA A 5 -19.66 7.31 32.59
N ASP A 6 -20.92 7.64 32.34
CA ASP A 6 -22.01 6.67 32.21
C ASP A 6 -22.44 6.62 30.74
N TYR A 7 -21.59 6.00 29.92
CA TYR A 7 -21.78 5.85 28.49
C TYR A 7 -21.99 4.38 28.12
N THR A 8 -23.12 4.10 27.48
CA THR A 8 -23.39 2.81 26.85
C THR A 8 -22.92 2.86 25.40
N ALA A 9 -22.03 1.93 25.04
CA ALA A 9 -21.53 1.78 23.68
C ALA A 9 -22.67 1.60 22.67
N GLN A 10 -22.46 2.07 21.44
CA GLN A 10 -23.45 1.93 20.39
C GLN A 10 -23.61 0.47 19.97
N VAL A 11 -24.84 0.12 19.61
CA VAL A 11 -25.14 -1.16 18.94
C VAL A 11 -25.15 -0.90 17.44
N TYR A 12 -24.20 -1.49 16.73
CA TYR A 12 -24.09 -1.37 15.29
C TYR A 12 -24.83 -2.52 14.59
N ASP A 13 -25.45 -2.22 13.45
CA ASP A 13 -26.04 -3.26 12.59
C ASP A 13 -24.93 -4.03 11.87
N ALA A 14 -24.70 -5.27 12.32
CA ALA A 14 -23.64 -6.13 11.80
C ALA A 14 -23.79 -6.39 10.29
N LYS A 15 -25.03 -6.47 9.77
CA LYS A 15 -25.27 -6.71 8.34
C LYS A 15 -24.80 -5.53 7.49
N THR A 16 -25.11 -4.31 7.91
CA THR A 16 -24.69 -3.07 7.24
C THR A 16 -23.18 -2.91 7.28
N LEU A 17 -22.54 -3.15 8.44
CA LEU A 17 -21.08 -3.13 8.56
C LEU A 17 -20.44 -4.18 7.65
N ALA A 18 -20.93 -5.41 7.67
CA ALA A 18 -20.41 -6.48 6.83
C ALA A 18 -20.55 -6.16 5.34
N ALA A 19 -21.71 -5.65 4.90
CA ALA A 19 -21.95 -5.29 3.50
C ALA A 19 -21.05 -4.13 3.03
N THR A 20 -20.76 -3.17 3.91
CA THR A 20 -19.99 -1.97 3.56
C THR A 20 -18.48 -2.23 3.58
N TYR A 21 -17.97 -2.94 4.58
CA TYR A 21 -16.53 -3.00 4.86
C TYR A 21 -15.89 -4.38 4.67
N VAL A 22 -16.65 -5.46 4.78
CA VAL A 22 -16.09 -6.83 4.69
C VAL A 22 -16.10 -7.27 3.23
N ASN A 23 -15.19 -6.69 2.45
CA ASN A 23 -15.01 -6.96 1.03
C ASN A 23 -13.54 -7.32 0.77
N VAL A 24 -13.30 -8.16 -0.23
CA VAL A 24 -11.97 -8.60 -0.65
C VAL A 24 -11.84 -8.39 -2.15
N SER A 25 -10.86 -7.60 -2.57
CA SER A 25 -10.55 -7.29 -3.95
C SER A 25 -10.31 -8.59 -4.75
N GLY A 26 -10.96 -8.72 -5.91
CA GLY A 26 -10.92 -9.94 -6.72
C GLY A 26 -11.94 -11.01 -6.33
N PHE A 27 -12.69 -10.83 -5.25
CA PHE A 27 -13.79 -11.71 -4.84
C PHE A 27 -15.14 -11.02 -4.99
N GLN A 28 -16.17 -11.82 -5.17
CA GLN A 28 -17.56 -11.38 -5.12
C GLN A 28 -18.26 -11.98 -3.91
N ARG A 29 -19.21 -11.25 -3.33
CA ARG A 29 -20.02 -11.78 -2.23
C ARG A 29 -20.91 -12.91 -2.76
N ALA A 30 -20.79 -14.10 -2.16
CA ALA A 30 -21.60 -15.24 -2.54
C ALA A 30 -23.09 -14.98 -2.29
N THR A 31 -23.93 -15.42 -3.23
CA THR A 31 -25.39 -15.48 -3.05
C THR A 31 -25.77 -16.90 -2.61
N GLY A 32 -26.19 -17.08 -1.36
CA GLY A 32 -26.57 -18.38 -0.82
C GLY A 32 -25.45 -19.07 -0.02
N THR A 33 -25.50 -20.41 0.06
CA THR A 33 -24.58 -21.21 0.90
C THR A 33 -23.29 -21.62 0.20
N ASP A 34 -23.13 -21.25 -1.07
CA ASP A 34 -22.00 -21.64 -1.92
C ASP A 34 -20.86 -20.62 -1.88
N SER A 35 -20.32 -20.36 -0.68
CA SER A 35 -19.20 -19.43 -0.48
C SER A 35 -17.88 -20.19 -0.37
N ASP A 36 -16.90 -19.83 -1.18
CA ASP A 36 -15.54 -20.39 -1.08
C ASP A 36 -14.83 -19.97 0.19
N LEU A 37 -15.10 -18.74 0.64
CA LEU A 37 -14.56 -18.13 1.86
C LEU A 37 -15.68 -17.63 2.76
N ARG A 38 -15.54 -17.89 4.06
CA ARG A 38 -16.34 -17.31 5.12
C ARG A 38 -15.47 -16.39 5.95
N ILE A 39 -15.85 -15.11 6.00
CA ILE A 39 -15.16 -14.08 6.77
C ILE A 39 -16.00 -13.72 7.98
N THR A 40 -15.42 -13.80 9.17
CA THR A 40 -16.03 -13.38 10.42
C THR A 40 -15.17 -12.28 11.04
N VAL A 41 -15.81 -11.17 11.35
CA VAL A 41 -15.18 -10.03 12.03
C VAL A 41 -15.82 -9.93 13.39
N THR A 42 -15.02 -10.00 14.45
CA THR A 42 -15.48 -9.89 15.83
C THR A 42 -15.02 -8.55 16.37
N THR A 43 -15.94 -7.80 16.97
CA THR A 43 -15.64 -6.52 17.61
C THR A 43 -15.80 -6.69 19.12
N ASP A 44 -14.79 -6.34 19.91
CA ASP A 44 -14.90 -6.35 21.37
C ASP A 44 -15.73 -5.16 21.90
N GLY A 45 -16.02 -4.20 21.01
CA GLY A 45 -16.80 -3.01 21.31
C GLY A 45 -15.95 -1.88 21.90
N PHE A 46 -16.59 -0.72 22.09
CA PHE A 46 -15.93 0.48 22.59
C PHE A 46 -15.56 0.33 24.06
N THR A 47 -14.26 0.37 24.35
CA THR A 47 -13.72 0.35 25.70
C THR A 47 -13.18 1.73 26.05
N LEU A 48 -13.78 2.34 27.08
CA LEU A 48 -13.28 3.58 27.65
C LEU A 48 -12.05 3.29 28.53
N GLY A 49 -10.96 3.99 28.26
CA GLY A 49 -9.76 4.01 29.08
C GLY A 49 -9.74 5.20 30.05
N PRO A 50 -8.55 5.56 30.56
CA PRO A 50 -8.40 6.71 31.44
C PRO A 50 -8.86 8.03 30.80
N ILE A 51 -9.41 8.91 31.63
CA ILE A 51 -9.65 10.31 31.30
C ILE A 51 -8.68 11.13 32.13
N ALA A 52 -7.79 11.87 31.48
CA ALA A 52 -6.75 12.65 32.14
C ALA A 52 -6.89 14.14 31.81
N PRO A 53 -6.71 15.05 32.79
CA PRO A 53 -6.56 16.47 32.49
C PRO A 53 -5.23 16.71 31.78
N ALA A 54 -5.24 17.59 30.79
CA ALA A 54 -4.05 18.03 30.07
C ALA A 54 -4.10 19.55 29.82
N GLU A 55 -2.93 20.11 29.57
CA GLU A 55 -2.74 21.54 29.33
C GLU A 55 -2.12 21.78 27.97
N VAL A 56 -2.61 22.80 27.27
CA VAL A 56 -2.06 23.25 25.99
C VAL A 56 -1.78 24.75 26.05
N LYS A 57 -0.63 25.17 25.51
CA LYS A 57 -0.29 26.60 25.43
C LYS A 57 -1.17 27.30 24.39
N SER A 58 -1.82 28.40 24.77
CA SER A 58 -2.51 29.26 23.81
C SER A 58 -1.53 30.24 23.17
N ASN A 59 -1.54 30.31 21.84
CA ASN A 59 -0.80 31.33 21.08
C ASN A 59 -1.48 32.71 21.11
N THR A 60 -2.61 32.85 21.81
CA THR A 60 -3.36 34.11 21.92
C THR A 60 -3.01 34.81 23.23
N GLN A 61 -2.15 35.83 23.17
CA GLN A 61 -1.90 36.73 24.29
C GLN A 61 -3.13 37.60 24.53
N VAL A 62 -3.68 37.57 25.75
CA VAL A 62 -4.70 38.55 26.17
C VAL A 62 -3.97 39.65 26.93
N LYS A 63 -3.96 40.87 26.38
CA LYS A 63 -3.46 42.06 27.10
C LYS A 63 -4.61 42.69 27.89
N LEU A 64 -4.46 42.74 29.21
CA LEU A 64 -5.30 43.55 30.09
C LEU A 64 -4.41 44.60 30.77
N ALA A 65 -4.74 45.87 30.59
CA ALA A 65 -4.14 47.01 31.30
C ALA A 65 -2.59 47.11 31.25
N GLY A 66 -1.96 46.77 30.12
CA GLY A 66 -0.52 47.03 29.91
C GLY A 66 0.45 46.07 30.60
N VAL A 67 -0.05 45.04 31.30
CA VAL A 67 0.76 43.95 31.84
C VAL A 67 0.56 42.70 30.98
N SER A 68 1.63 42.15 30.42
CA SER A 68 1.58 40.85 29.76
C SER A 68 1.39 39.76 30.81
N THR A 69 0.19 39.23 30.96
CA THR A 69 0.00 37.93 31.61
C THR A 69 0.44 36.87 30.61
N GLY A 70 1.44 36.05 30.97
CA GLY A 70 2.11 35.10 30.08
C GLY A 70 1.19 34.12 29.36
N ASP A 71 1.75 33.38 28.39
CA ASP A 71 1.09 32.39 27.53
C ASP A 71 -0.14 31.75 28.18
N GLY A 72 -1.35 32.08 27.70
CA GLY A 72 -2.59 31.62 28.34
C GLY A 72 -2.67 30.10 28.28
N VAL A 73 -2.46 29.40 29.38
CA VAL A 73 -2.63 27.95 29.45
C VAL A 73 -4.12 27.64 29.30
N LYS A 74 -4.47 26.70 28.41
CA LYS A 74 -5.81 26.14 28.32
C LYS A 74 -5.82 24.69 28.80
N HIS A 75 -6.92 24.29 29.43
CA HIS A 75 -7.11 22.97 30.01
C HIS A 75 -8.11 22.17 29.16
N LEU A 76 -7.82 20.90 28.93
CA LEU A 76 -8.70 19.95 28.23
C LEU A 76 -8.67 18.58 28.90
N TYR A 77 -9.59 17.69 28.54
CA TYR A 77 -9.50 16.27 28.88
C TYR A 77 -8.98 15.46 27.69
N GLU A 78 -7.99 14.62 27.96
CA GLU A 78 -7.57 13.53 27.09
C GLU A 78 -8.32 12.26 27.51
N VAL A 79 -9.08 11.71 26.59
CA VAL A 79 -9.94 10.55 26.80
C VAL A 79 -9.35 9.40 26.00
N SER A 80 -8.76 8.43 26.71
CA SER A 80 -8.24 7.22 26.08
C SER A 80 -9.40 6.26 25.76
N TYR A 81 -9.36 5.63 24.59
CA TYR A 81 -10.34 4.62 24.20
C TYR A 81 -9.73 3.60 23.24
N LYS A 82 -10.33 2.41 23.14
CA LYS A 82 -9.98 1.40 22.12
C LYS A 82 -11.20 0.58 21.73
N SER A 83 -11.11 -0.09 20.58
CA SER A 83 -12.16 -0.99 20.10
C SER A 83 -11.50 -2.13 19.32
N PRO A 84 -10.97 -3.15 20.02
CA PRO A 84 -10.26 -4.25 19.39
C PRO A 84 -11.14 -5.02 18.39
N ILE A 85 -10.55 -5.40 17.26
CA ILE A 85 -11.19 -6.20 16.22
C ILE A 85 -10.31 -7.41 15.87
N SER A 86 -10.93 -8.59 15.83
CA SER A 86 -10.32 -9.80 15.26
C SER A 86 -11.01 -10.22 13.97
N VAL A 87 -10.24 -10.85 13.09
CA VAL A 87 -10.68 -11.33 11.78
C VAL A 87 -10.35 -12.80 11.64
N LYS A 88 -11.36 -13.58 11.29
CA LYS A 88 -11.23 -15.00 10.96
C LYS A 88 -11.70 -15.24 9.54
N VAL A 89 -10.90 -15.97 8.76
CA VAL A 89 -11.26 -16.42 7.41
C VAL A 89 -11.12 -17.92 7.35
N SER A 90 -12.18 -18.61 6.91
CA SER A 90 -12.16 -20.04 6.67
C SER A 90 -12.65 -20.38 5.26
N THR A 91 -12.15 -21.48 4.70
CA THR A 91 -12.63 -22.04 3.44
C THR A 91 -13.98 -22.75 3.61
N LYS A 92 -14.60 -23.12 2.49
CA LYS A 92 -15.87 -23.86 2.44
C LYS A 92 -15.86 -25.19 3.21
N ASP A 93 -14.73 -25.89 3.22
CA ASP A 93 -14.51 -27.15 3.95
C ASP A 93 -14.12 -26.93 5.43
N GLY A 94 -14.01 -25.68 5.87
CA GLY A 94 -13.78 -25.30 7.27
C GLY A 94 -12.31 -25.13 7.65
N ALA A 95 -11.36 -25.27 6.71
CA ALA A 95 -9.97 -24.96 6.99
C ALA A 95 -9.81 -23.46 7.30
N VAL A 96 -9.07 -23.13 8.37
CA VAL A 96 -8.84 -21.75 8.78
C VAL A 96 -7.63 -21.22 8.03
N LEU A 97 -7.83 -20.16 7.24
CA LEU A 97 -6.77 -19.47 6.52
C LEU A 97 -6.16 -18.33 7.34
N LEU A 98 -6.97 -17.71 8.20
CA LEU A 98 -6.63 -16.58 9.03
C LEU A 98 -7.45 -16.62 10.32
N ASP A 99 -6.83 -16.32 11.45
CA ASP A 99 -7.49 -16.06 12.73
C ASP A 99 -6.59 -15.13 13.56
N GLU A 100 -6.71 -13.82 13.36
CA GLU A 100 -5.78 -12.83 13.90
C GLU A 100 -6.50 -11.61 14.51
N LEU A 101 -5.87 -11.01 15.51
CA LEU A 101 -6.21 -9.68 16.03
C LEU A 101 -5.60 -8.60 15.11
N ILE A 102 -6.37 -7.58 14.76
CA ILE A 102 -5.80 -6.39 14.11
C ILE A 102 -5.13 -5.55 15.20
N GLU A 103 -3.82 -5.73 15.39
CA GLU A 103 -3.05 -5.12 16.49
C GLU A 103 -3.27 -3.59 16.64
N ALA A 104 -3.40 -2.87 15.53
CA ALA A 104 -3.65 -1.43 15.52
C ALA A 104 -4.96 -1.02 16.22
N THR A 105 -5.92 -1.93 16.36
CA THR A 105 -7.21 -1.70 17.03
C THR A 105 -7.17 -1.97 18.54
N ASN A 106 -6.11 -2.63 19.03
CA ASN A 106 -5.95 -2.97 20.45
C ASN A 106 -5.16 -1.92 21.24
N THR A 107 -4.54 -0.96 20.55
CA THR A 107 -3.86 0.19 21.18
C THR A 107 -4.85 1.29 21.54
N TYR A 108 -4.65 1.96 22.68
CA TYR A 108 -5.46 3.12 23.06
C TYR A 108 -5.22 4.31 22.11
N ALA A 109 -6.30 4.78 21.49
CA ALA A 109 -6.37 6.09 20.87
C ALA A 109 -6.75 7.16 21.91
N VAL A 110 -6.49 8.43 21.59
CA VAL A 110 -6.78 9.56 22.49
C VAL A 110 -7.66 10.58 21.77
N GLY A 111 -8.86 10.78 22.31
CA GLY A 111 -9.74 11.88 21.93
C GLY A 111 -9.50 13.07 22.87
N LYS A 112 -9.53 14.29 22.34
CA LYS A 112 -9.34 15.51 23.14
C LYS A 112 -10.62 16.33 23.14
N THR A 113 -11.05 16.79 24.32
CA THR A 113 -12.14 17.76 24.39
C THR A 113 -11.70 19.11 23.85
N GLU A 114 -12.67 20.02 23.69
CA GLU A 114 -12.35 21.44 23.57
C GLU A 114 -11.53 21.92 24.79
N ALA A 115 -10.73 22.96 24.57
CA ALA A 115 -9.82 23.52 25.57
C ALA A 115 -10.37 24.81 26.17
N PHE A 116 -10.38 24.90 27.50
CA PHE A 116 -10.98 25.98 28.28
C PHE A 116 -9.92 26.78 29.03
N GLY A 117 -10.16 28.07 29.23
CA GLY A 117 -9.21 28.95 29.94
C GLY A 117 -9.08 28.68 31.44
N ASN A 118 -9.95 27.84 32.03
CA ASN A 118 -9.84 27.40 33.42
C ASN A 118 -10.43 25.99 33.58
N PRO A 119 -10.01 25.23 34.62
CA PRO A 119 -10.50 23.88 34.88
C PRO A 119 -12.01 23.79 35.16
N ASP A 120 -12.60 24.83 35.77
CA ASP A 120 -14.04 24.84 36.10
C ASP A 120 -14.92 24.88 34.85
N GLY A 121 -14.52 25.64 33.83
CA GLY A 121 -15.17 25.68 32.53
C GLY A 121 -15.11 24.33 31.82
N LEU A 122 -13.95 23.68 31.86
CA LEU A 122 -13.77 22.32 31.33
C LEU A 122 -14.67 21.31 32.05
N ALA A 123 -14.75 21.36 33.38
CA ALA A 123 -15.59 20.46 34.17
C ALA A 123 -17.08 20.63 33.85
N LYS A 124 -17.55 21.88 33.71
CA LYS A 124 -18.94 22.18 33.29
C LYS A 124 -19.25 21.69 31.89
N PHE A 125 -18.34 21.92 30.94
CA PHE A 125 -18.47 21.40 29.58
C PHE A 125 -18.58 19.88 29.59
N TRP A 126 -17.69 19.20 30.30
CA TRP A 126 -17.67 17.75 30.35
C TRP A 126 -18.95 17.17 30.95
N ALA A 127 -19.43 17.72 32.08
CA ALA A 127 -20.68 17.29 32.69
C ALA A 127 -21.88 17.38 31.75
N ALA A 128 -21.90 18.37 30.84
CA ALA A 128 -22.99 18.55 29.87
C ALA A 128 -22.80 17.72 28.58
N ASN A 129 -21.57 17.42 28.17
CA ASN A 129 -21.27 16.93 26.82
C ASN A 129 -20.60 15.54 26.77
N GLN A 130 -20.25 14.95 27.91
CA GLN A 130 -19.51 13.69 28.00
C GLN A 130 -20.11 12.58 27.11
N ASN A 131 -21.42 12.34 27.17
CA ASN A 131 -22.04 11.27 26.40
C ASN A 131 -22.04 11.54 24.90
N ALA A 132 -22.25 12.78 24.46
CA ALA A 132 -22.15 13.15 23.05
C ALA A 132 -20.71 13.01 22.54
N PHE A 133 -19.73 13.41 23.34
CA PHE A 133 -18.31 13.28 23.01
C PHE A 133 -17.88 11.81 22.89
N LEU A 134 -18.24 10.98 23.88
CA LEU A 134 -17.93 9.55 23.87
C LEU A 134 -18.63 8.82 22.71
N ARG A 135 -19.88 9.19 22.42
CA ARG A 135 -20.61 8.69 21.25
C ARG A 135 -19.87 8.96 19.95
N GLN A 136 -19.33 10.16 19.80
CA GLN A 136 -18.59 10.53 18.61
C GLN A 136 -17.26 9.77 18.48
N LEU A 137 -16.56 9.54 19.60
CA LEU A 137 -15.34 8.72 19.60
C LEU A 137 -15.64 7.26 19.21
N ASP A 138 -16.73 6.70 19.73
CA ASP A 138 -17.21 5.36 19.39
C ASP A 138 -17.44 5.22 17.88
N GLU A 139 -18.26 6.10 17.29
CA GLU A 139 -18.54 6.11 15.83
C GLU A 139 -17.29 6.23 14.98
N ASN A 140 -16.41 7.17 15.35
CA ASN A 140 -15.18 7.39 14.61
C ASN A 140 -14.25 6.19 14.72
N SER A 141 -14.16 5.57 15.90
CA SER A 141 -13.36 4.37 16.12
C SER A 141 -13.88 3.19 15.31
N MET A 142 -15.19 2.95 15.32
CA MET A 142 -15.81 1.85 14.57
C MET A 142 -15.59 2.04 13.07
N LYS A 143 -15.81 3.26 12.55
CA LYS A 143 -15.59 3.58 11.13
C LYS A 143 -14.12 3.41 10.73
N ALA A 144 -13.18 3.87 11.55
CA ALA A 144 -11.75 3.73 11.28
C ALA A 144 -11.32 2.26 11.31
N ASN A 145 -11.75 1.50 12.34
CA ASN A 145 -11.36 0.12 12.51
C ASN A 145 -11.96 -0.78 11.41
N MET A 146 -13.20 -0.53 10.98
CA MET A 146 -13.78 -1.27 9.86
C MET A 146 -13.10 -0.98 8.51
N LYS A 147 -12.55 0.22 8.30
CA LYS A 147 -11.66 0.46 7.15
C LYS A 147 -10.36 -0.34 7.25
N LEU A 148 -9.76 -0.41 8.44
CA LEU A 148 -8.60 -1.25 8.67
C LEU A 148 -8.90 -2.73 8.38
N VAL A 149 -10.09 -3.22 8.73
CA VAL A 149 -10.54 -4.57 8.36
C VAL A 149 -10.53 -4.76 6.84
N THR A 150 -11.09 -3.83 6.07
CA THR A 150 -11.06 -3.89 4.59
C THR A 150 -9.63 -3.94 4.07
N GLU A 151 -8.79 -3.02 4.53
CA GLU A 151 -7.39 -2.92 4.09
C GLU A 151 -6.58 -4.16 4.45
N TYR A 152 -6.82 -4.72 5.64
CA TYR A 152 -6.17 -5.91 6.16
C TYR A 152 -6.58 -7.16 5.37
N LEU A 153 -7.88 -7.38 5.16
CA LEU A 153 -8.40 -8.49 4.36
C LEU A 153 -7.84 -8.45 2.94
N ASP A 154 -7.87 -7.28 2.30
CA ASP A 154 -7.31 -7.10 0.97
C ASP A 154 -5.79 -7.32 0.92
N SER A 155 -5.06 -6.93 1.97
CA SER A 155 -3.62 -7.15 2.05
C SER A 155 -3.27 -8.63 2.14
N LYS A 156 -4.12 -9.44 2.79
CA LYS A 156 -3.86 -10.86 3.05
C LYS A 156 -4.40 -11.77 1.95
N LEU A 157 -5.54 -11.41 1.39
CA LEU A 157 -6.33 -12.29 0.52
C LEU A 157 -6.72 -11.63 -0.81
N GLY A 158 -6.61 -10.30 -0.92
CA GLY A 158 -7.06 -9.56 -2.09
C GLY A 158 -6.15 -9.75 -3.31
N GLN A 159 -6.78 -9.78 -4.49
CA GLN A 159 -6.11 -9.57 -5.77
C GLN A 159 -6.08 -8.08 -6.08
N ARG A 160 -5.04 -7.38 -5.63
CA ARG A 160 -4.87 -5.95 -5.90
C ARG A 160 -4.23 -5.73 -7.27
N VAL A 161 -4.85 -4.88 -8.09
CA VAL A 161 -4.20 -4.32 -9.27
C VAL A 161 -3.14 -3.33 -8.78
N ILE A 162 -1.87 -3.66 -9.00
CA ILE A 162 -0.75 -2.78 -8.65
C ILE A 162 -0.33 -2.03 -9.91
N THR A 163 -0.48 -0.70 -9.89
CA THR A 163 0.09 0.15 -10.94
C THR A 163 1.60 0.20 -10.75
N ARG A 164 2.34 -0.29 -11.76
CA ARG A 164 3.80 -0.16 -11.82
C ARG A 164 4.19 0.76 -12.96
N ASN A 165 4.98 1.78 -12.63
CA ASN A 165 5.67 2.57 -13.62
C ASN A 165 6.97 1.87 -14.01
N THR A 166 7.27 1.82 -15.30
CA THR A 166 8.53 1.31 -15.84
C THR A 166 9.06 2.27 -16.89
N SER A 167 10.30 2.06 -17.32
CA SER A 167 10.97 2.86 -18.34
C SER A 167 11.56 1.95 -19.39
N ILE A 168 11.42 2.33 -20.66
CA ILE A 168 12.14 1.73 -21.78
C ILE A 168 13.16 2.75 -22.25
N ILE A 169 14.44 2.37 -22.27
CA ILE A 169 15.52 3.24 -22.69
C ILE A 169 15.67 3.15 -24.20
N VAL A 170 15.50 4.29 -24.89
CA VAL A 170 15.71 4.36 -26.35
C VAL A 170 17.11 4.89 -26.63
N VAL A 171 17.87 4.16 -27.44
CA VAL A 171 19.19 4.59 -27.91
C VAL A 171 19.03 5.29 -29.26
N SER A 172 19.66 6.43 -29.40
CA SER A 172 19.73 7.18 -30.66
C SER A 172 21.04 7.92 -30.76
N ASP A 173 21.50 8.15 -31.99
CA ASP A 173 22.68 8.95 -32.29
C ASP A 173 22.53 9.59 -33.68
N LYS A 174 23.31 10.64 -33.95
CA LYS A 174 23.30 11.32 -35.26
C LYS A 174 24.20 10.64 -36.30
N LYS A 175 25.18 9.83 -35.87
CA LYS A 175 26.25 9.26 -36.71
C LYS A 175 26.11 7.75 -36.88
N ALA A 176 25.43 7.06 -35.96
CA ALA A 176 25.18 5.63 -36.01
C ALA A 176 23.69 5.31 -36.16
N ASN A 177 23.39 4.26 -36.93
CA ASN A 177 22.03 3.74 -37.07
C ASN A 177 21.68 2.85 -35.85
N TYR A 178 20.52 3.13 -35.26
CA TYR A 178 19.92 2.39 -34.15
C TYR A 178 18.42 2.11 -34.39
N ASP A 179 18.00 1.91 -35.65
CA ASP A 179 16.61 1.74 -36.05
C ASP A 179 15.89 0.60 -35.29
N GLU A 180 16.65 -0.39 -34.79
CA GLU A 180 16.12 -1.46 -33.96
C GLU A 180 15.61 -0.99 -32.59
N TYR A 181 16.12 0.13 -32.04
CA TYR A 181 15.73 0.61 -30.71
C TYR A 181 14.36 1.29 -30.69
N PRO A 182 14.02 2.20 -31.64
CA PRO A 182 12.65 2.68 -31.80
C PRO A 182 11.66 1.55 -32.07
N GLN A 183 12.03 0.57 -32.90
CA GLN A 183 11.18 -0.60 -33.18
C GLN A 183 10.94 -1.43 -31.91
N ALA A 184 12.01 -1.77 -31.16
CA ALA A 184 11.89 -2.51 -29.92
C ALA A 184 11.10 -1.74 -28.85
N TYR A 185 11.24 -0.41 -28.81
CA TYR A 185 10.45 0.45 -27.94
C TYR A 185 8.95 0.37 -28.24
N GLU A 186 8.54 0.49 -29.51
CA GLU A 186 7.13 0.40 -29.88
C GLU A 186 6.54 -0.97 -29.51
N LYS A 187 7.29 -2.04 -29.79
CA LYS A 187 6.93 -3.41 -29.44
C LYS A 187 6.77 -3.60 -27.93
N ALA A 188 7.77 -3.20 -27.15
CA ALA A 188 7.72 -3.30 -25.69
C ALA A 188 6.60 -2.43 -25.10
N LEU A 189 6.40 -1.20 -25.59
CA LEU A 189 5.32 -0.32 -25.13
C LEU A 189 3.94 -0.92 -25.39
N MET A 190 3.70 -1.45 -26.59
CA MET A 190 2.44 -2.12 -26.93
C MET A 190 2.24 -3.38 -26.08
N GLY A 191 3.31 -4.15 -25.88
CA GLY A 191 3.33 -5.32 -25.01
C GLY A 191 2.93 -4.98 -23.58
N TYR A 192 3.65 -4.06 -22.93
CA TYR A 192 3.41 -3.69 -21.54
C TYR A 192 2.01 -3.11 -21.31
N LYS A 193 1.49 -2.30 -22.24
CA LYS A 193 0.11 -1.79 -22.16
C LYS A 193 -0.95 -2.89 -22.30
N GLY A 194 -0.62 -4.00 -22.96
CA GLY A 194 -1.54 -5.13 -23.14
C GLY A 194 -1.58 -6.10 -21.96
N LEU A 195 -0.58 -6.10 -21.08
CA LEU A 195 -0.49 -7.06 -19.96
C LEU A 195 -1.60 -6.90 -18.91
N SER A 196 -2.21 -5.71 -18.80
CA SER A 196 -3.30 -5.45 -17.86
C SER A 196 -4.66 -5.97 -18.35
N ASP A 197 -4.77 -6.37 -19.62
CA ASP A 197 -6.02 -6.84 -20.22
C ASP A 197 -5.93 -8.35 -20.48
N PRO A 198 -6.66 -9.19 -19.73
CA PRO A 198 -6.64 -10.64 -19.91
C PRO A 198 -6.94 -11.10 -21.34
N ALA A 199 -7.75 -10.37 -22.09
CA ALA A 199 -8.09 -10.70 -23.47
C ALA A 199 -6.92 -10.47 -24.45
N ARG A 200 -5.90 -9.70 -24.05
CA ARG A 200 -4.78 -9.29 -24.89
C ARG A 200 -3.44 -9.87 -24.44
N ILE A 201 -3.39 -10.68 -23.39
CA ILE A 201 -2.14 -11.22 -22.83
C ILE A 201 -1.29 -11.94 -23.88
N ALA A 202 -1.90 -12.77 -24.74
CA ALA A 202 -1.15 -13.52 -25.77
C ALA A 202 -0.49 -12.58 -26.80
N ASP A 203 -1.23 -11.59 -27.29
CA ASP A 203 -0.71 -10.58 -28.22
C ASP A 203 0.35 -9.70 -27.55
N ALA A 204 0.13 -9.33 -26.28
CA ALA A 204 1.08 -8.57 -25.48
C ALA A 204 2.41 -9.31 -25.36
N GLN A 205 2.37 -10.59 -24.97
CA GLN A 205 3.56 -11.44 -24.88
C GLN A 205 4.28 -11.55 -26.22
N LYS A 206 3.55 -11.69 -27.33
CA LYS A 206 4.15 -11.70 -28.68
C LYS A 206 4.92 -10.40 -28.97
N GLN A 207 4.35 -9.24 -28.67
CA GLN A 207 5.06 -7.97 -28.86
C GLN A 207 6.32 -7.87 -27.99
N ILE A 208 6.26 -8.34 -26.73
CA ILE A 208 7.43 -8.34 -25.84
C ILE A 208 8.52 -9.28 -26.39
N VAL A 209 8.16 -10.46 -26.89
CA VAL A 209 9.10 -11.40 -27.53
C VAL A 209 9.77 -10.77 -28.76
N GLU A 210 9.02 -10.02 -29.59
CA GLU A 210 9.58 -9.31 -30.74
C GLU A 210 10.58 -8.21 -30.31
N ALA A 211 10.32 -7.50 -29.21
CA ALA A 211 11.27 -6.53 -28.64
C ALA A 211 12.56 -7.21 -28.13
N VAL A 212 12.40 -8.31 -27.38
CA VAL A 212 13.51 -9.15 -26.88
C VAL A 212 14.39 -9.65 -28.03
N ALA A 213 13.81 -10.04 -29.16
CA ALA A 213 14.58 -10.47 -30.32
C ALA A 213 15.45 -9.36 -30.91
N LEU A 214 14.94 -8.12 -30.95
CA LEU A 214 15.69 -6.95 -31.43
C LEU A 214 16.85 -6.59 -30.49
N TRP A 215 16.62 -6.60 -29.17
CA TRP A 215 17.67 -6.34 -28.19
C TRP A 215 18.73 -7.45 -28.16
N ASN A 216 18.33 -8.72 -28.23
CA ASN A 216 19.28 -9.82 -28.32
C ASN A 216 20.15 -9.73 -29.57
N LYS A 217 19.57 -9.36 -30.72
CA LYS A 217 20.34 -9.11 -31.94
C LYS A 217 21.36 -7.98 -31.73
N ALA A 218 20.96 -6.84 -31.15
CA ALA A 218 21.88 -5.75 -30.86
C ALA A 218 22.99 -6.17 -29.88
N LEU A 219 22.69 -6.99 -28.87
CA LEU A 219 23.69 -7.50 -27.92
C LEU A 219 24.76 -8.40 -28.56
N THR A 220 24.51 -8.96 -29.76
CA THR A 220 25.55 -9.70 -30.50
C THR A 220 26.69 -8.80 -31.00
N GLU A 221 26.42 -7.51 -31.17
CA GLU A 221 27.42 -6.50 -31.59
C GLU A 221 28.09 -5.80 -30.40
N SER A 222 27.71 -6.16 -29.17
CA SER A 222 28.19 -5.52 -27.95
C SER A 222 29.71 -5.64 -27.80
N ASN A 223 30.36 -4.48 -27.67
CA ASN A 223 31.77 -4.40 -27.30
C ASN A 223 31.99 -3.29 -26.24
N PRO A 224 31.75 -3.60 -24.95
CA PRO A 224 31.81 -2.60 -23.88
C PRO A 224 33.20 -1.98 -23.69
N LYS A 225 34.27 -2.64 -24.16
CA LYS A 225 35.64 -2.15 -24.04
C LYS A 225 36.02 -1.14 -25.13
N ASP A 226 35.27 -1.09 -26.23
CA ASP A 226 35.51 -0.15 -27.33
C ASP A 226 34.49 0.98 -27.31
N LYS A 227 34.96 2.17 -26.92
CA LYS A 227 34.15 3.40 -26.88
C LYS A 227 33.71 3.91 -28.26
N LYS A 228 34.22 3.31 -29.35
CA LYS A 228 33.83 3.62 -30.73
C LYS A 228 32.90 2.57 -31.33
N ALA A 229 32.68 1.45 -30.65
CA ALA A 229 31.73 0.45 -31.11
C ALA A 229 30.33 1.06 -31.19
N ARG A 230 29.54 0.60 -32.17
CA ARG A 230 28.13 0.97 -32.26
C ARG A 230 27.40 0.56 -30.98
N ILE A 231 27.61 -0.66 -30.51
CA ILE A 231 27.07 -1.12 -29.23
C ILE A 231 28.18 -1.05 -28.18
N ASP A 232 28.49 0.18 -27.76
CA ASP A 232 29.46 0.47 -26.70
C ASP A 232 28.95 0.07 -25.30
N GLU A 233 29.70 0.40 -24.25
CA GLU A 233 29.35 0.12 -22.86
C GLU A 233 27.98 0.69 -22.44
N LYS A 234 27.65 1.92 -22.86
CA LYS A 234 26.41 2.60 -22.46
C LYS A 234 25.21 2.03 -23.19
N VAL A 235 25.38 1.75 -24.48
CA VAL A 235 24.35 1.12 -25.30
C VAL A 235 24.10 -0.30 -24.78
N THR A 236 25.17 -1.06 -24.50
CA THR A 236 25.08 -2.40 -23.89
C THR A 236 24.30 -2.35 -22.57
N ALA A 237 24.59 -1.39 -21.70
CA ALA A 237 23.90 -1.25 -20.42
C ALA A 237 22.39 -0.96 -20.59
N ALA A 238 22.02 -0.07 -21.51
CA ALA A 238 20.62 0.22 -21.84
C ALA A 238 19.89 -1.02 -22.34
N THR A 239 20.52 -1.78 -23.24
CA THR A 239 19.94 -2.96 -23.87
C THR A 239 19.76 -4.10 -22.89
N LEU A 240 20.76 -4.36 -22.03
CA LEU A 240 20.65 -5.35 -20.96
C LEU A 240 19.50 -5.03 -20.00
N TYR A 241 19.32 -3.75 -19.63
CA TYR A 241 18.23 -3.34 -18.75
C TYR A 241 16.86 -3.57 -19.40
N ASN A 242 16.67 -3.09 -20.64
CA ASN A 242 15.42 -3.25 -21.36
C ASN A 242 15.04 -4.73 -21.56
N ASP A 243 16.03 -5.55 -21.93
CA ASP A 243 15.84 -6.99 -22.16
C ASP A 243 15.51 -7.74 -20.85
N ALA A 244 16.16 -7.36 -19.74
CA ALA A 244 15.85 -7.92 -18.42
C ALA A 244 14.40 -7.60 -17.99
N GLU A 245 13.96 -6.36 -18.17
CA GLU A 245 12.60 -5.90 -17.87
C GLU A 245 11.57 -6.66 -18.72
N ALA A 246 11.85 -6.91 -20.00
CA ALA A 246 10.95 -7.69 -20.85
C ALA A 246 10.90 -9.17 -20.45
N ASN A 247 12.06 -9.77 -20.13
CA ASN A 247 12.10 -11.16 -19.65
C ASN A 247 11.38 -11.34 -18.32
N LEU A 248 11.40 -10.35 -17.42
CA LEU A 248 10.54 -10.33 -16.23
C LEU A 248 9.07 -10.52 -16.61
N TRP A 249 8.55 -9.73 -17.56
CA TRP A 249 7.15 -9.77 -17.96
C TRP A 249 6.77 -11.00 -18.79
N LEU A 250 7.75 -11.71 -19.36
CA LEU A 250 7.59 -13.02 -19.97
C LEU A 250 7.67 -14.17 -18.97
N ASN A 251 7.89 -13.90 -17.68
CA ASN A 251 8.17 -14.88 -16.63
C ASN A 251 9.46 -15.69 -16.87
N ASN A 252 10.39 -15.16 -17.67
CA ASN A 252 11.72 -15.72 -17.90
C ASN A 252 12.70 -15.22 -16.82
N PHE A 253 12.40 -15.52 -15.55
CA PHE A 253 13.09 -14.91 -14.40
C PHE A 253 14.60 -15.20 -14.37
N ASP A 254 15.01 -16.41 -14.76
CA ASP A 254 16.43 -16.79 -14.79
C ASP A 254 17.21 -15.97 -15.82
N GLU A 255 16.61 -15.70 -16.97
CA GLU A 255 17.23 -14.88 -18.00
C GLU A 255 17.27 -13.40 -17.59
N ALA A 256 16.19 -12.89 -16.98
CA ALA A 256 16.18 -11.54 -16.42
C ALA A 256 17.30 -11.35 -15.38
N GLU A 257 17.48 -12.28 -14.46
CA GLU A 257 18.55 -12.24 -13.47
C GLU A 257 19.94 -12.33 -14.10
N ARG A 258 20.12 -13.19 -15.12
CA ARG A 258 21.38 -13.30 -15.87
C ARG A 258 21.74 -11.97 -16.55
N LEU A 259 20.77 -11.32 -17.18
CA LEU A 259 20.94 -10.02 -17.84
C LEU A 259 21.26 -8.91 -16.82
N LEU A 260 20.59 -8.89 -15.67
CA LEU A 260 20.87 -7.95 -14.58
C LEU A 260 22.25 -8.16 -13.96
N ALA A 261 22.70 -9.40 -13.81
CA ALA A 261 24.06 -9.70 -13.35
C ALA A 261 25.10 -9.16 -14.35
N ARG A 262 24.89 -9.39 -15.65
CA ARG A 262 25.74 -8.82 -16.72
C ARG A 262 25.75 -7.30 -16.69
N LEU A 263 24.60 -6.67 -16.43
CA LEU A 263 24.48 -5.21 -16.33
C LEU A 263 25.30 -4.65 -15.16
N LYS A 264 25.24 -5.28 -13.98
CA LYS A 264 26.01 -4.88 -12.80
C LYS A 264 27.53 -4.99 -13.01
N LEU A 265 27.98 -5.94 -13.84
CA LEU A 265 29.40 -6.08 -14.17
C LEU A 265 29.98 -4.92 -15.00
N LEU A 266 29.14 -4.11 -15.64
CA LEU A 266 29.59 -2.89 -16.33
C LEU A 266 29.90 -1.75 -15.35
N ASP A 267 29.46 -1.87 -14.09
CA ASP A 267 29.72 -0.92 -13.00
C ASP A 267 29.37 0.55 -13.31
N ILE A 268 28.28 0.77 -14.03
CA ILE A 268 27.76 2.12 -14.29
C ILE A 268 26.75 2.50 -13.22
N SER A 269 27.08 3.46 -12.36
CA SER A 269 26.30 3.89 -11.19
C SER A 269 24.78 3.96 -11.42
N ARG A 270 24.31 4.70 -12.43
CA ARG A 270 22.86 4.81 -12.75
C ARG A 270 22.22 3.44 -13.01
N TYR A 271 22.90 2.59 -13.78
CA TYR A 271 22.39 1.27 -14.14
C TYR A 271 22.49 0.28 -12.98
N ASN A 272 23.46 0.42 -12.08
CA ASN A 272 23.52 -0.37 -10.84
C ASN A 272 22.28 -0.12 -9.97
N THR A 273 21.88 1.15 -9.81
CA THR A 273 20.64 1.50 -9.10
C THR A 273 19.42 0.86 -9.76
N MET A 274 19.24 1.07 -11.07
CA MET A 274 18.12 0.51 -11.82
C MET A 274 18.10 -1.03 -11.78
N ALA A 275 19.27 -1.67 -11.86
CA ALA A 275 19.40 -3.12 -11.79
C ALA A 275 19.01 -3.67 -10.40
N ASN A 276 19.36 -2.96 -9.33
CA ASN A 276 18.98 -3.36 -7.96
C ASN A 276 17.47 -3.23 -7.74
N GLU A 277 16.86 -2.14 -8.19
CA GLU A 277 15.40 -1.97 -8.14
C GLU A 277 14.68 -3.08 -8.91
N LEU A 278 15.12 -3.36 -10.14
CA LEU A 278 14.53 -4.40 -10.97
C LEU A 278 14.78 -5.81 -10.40
N THR A 279 15.93 -6.07 -9.76
CA THR A 279 16.21 -7.35 -9.08
C THR A 279 15.14 -7.66 -8.02
N THR A 280 14.79 -6.68 -7.18
CA THR A 280 13.76 -6.86 -6.14
C THR A 280 12.41 -7.22 -6.74
N ILE A 281 12.05 -6.59 -7.86
CA ILE A 281 10.78 -6.83 -8.56
C ILE A 281 10.79 -8.23 -9.19
N VAL A 282 11.90 -8.64 -9.81
CA VAL A 282 12.05 -9.99 -10.38
C VAL A 282 11.87 -11.06 -9.30
N GLN A 283 12.47 -10.88 -8.12
CA GLN A 283 12.35 -11.82 -7.01
C GLN A 283 10.92 -11.90 -6.45
N ASP A 284 10.27 -10.76 -6.24
CA ASP A 284 8.87 -10.69 -5.79
C ASP A 284 7.94 -11.37 -6.81
N GLN A 285 8.08 -11.04 -8.10
CA GLN A 285 7.24 -11.62 -9.16
C GLN A 285 7.50 -13.13 -9.32
N ARG A 286 8.75 -13.59 -9.25
CA ARG A 286 9.10 -15.02 -9.25
C ARG A 286 8.42 -15.76 -8.10
N THR A 287 8.46 -15.18 -6.90
CA THR A 287 7.85 -15.76 -5.70
C THR A 287 6.34 -15.90 -5.88
N ARG A 288 5.67 -14.85 -6.35
CA ARG A 288 4.23 -14.85 -6.63
C ARG A 288 3.86 -15.84 -7.72
N PHE A 289 4.64 -15.90 -8.81
CA PHE A 289 4.41 -16.82 -9.90
C PHE A 289 4.52 -18.28 -9.44
N ASN A 290 5.53 -18.61 -8.64
CA ASN A 290 5.72 -19.95 -8.11
C ASN A 290 4.64 -20.35 -7.10
N ALA A 291 4.21 -19.43 -6.23
CA ALA A 291 3.12 -19.68 -5.28
C ALA A 291 1.76 -19.95 -5.99
N ASN A 292 1.58 -19.41 -7.20
CA ASN A 292 0.36 -19.57 -7.99
C ASN A 292 0.46 -20.65 -9.09
N LYS A 293 1.61 -21.29 -9.27
CA LYS A 293 1.70 -22.51 -10.09
C LYS A 293 0.89 -23.59 -9.38
N LYS A 294 -0.27 -23.95 -9.95
CA LYS A 294 -1.04 -25.10 -9.49
C LYS A 294 -0.10 -26.30 -9.35
N SER A 295 -0.07 -26.88 -8.15
CA SER A 295 0.44 -28.24 -7.94
C SER A 295 -0.44 -29.25 -8.67
#